data_AF-A0AAD7H5Y7-F1
#
_entry.id   AF-A0AAD7H5Y7-F1
#
_cell.length_a   1.000
_cell.length_b   1.000
_cell.length_c   1.000
_cell.angle_alpha   90.00
_cell.angle_beta   90.00
_cell.angle_gamma   90.00
#
_symmetry.space_group_name_H-M   'P 1'
#
loop_
_entity.id
_entity.type
_entity.pdbx_description
1 polymer ?
#
loop_
_entity_poly.entity_id
_entity_poly.type
_entity_poly.pdbx_seq_one_letter_code
_entity_poly.pdbx_strand_id
1 'polypeptide(L)'
;MSCSLFCKCLKAGLGQVSEVVSYCLERLADVTRWSPHHDPSWSIILLAHSLRAKEKLGIYKALQFIGDVHLMQNDELTAVSLFTVALEGFTYMDIHRSRAECMIRLGDMAKKNGDLLKALELWETAKPLFERSSQAKRVQDIDERVGGISEETKEQHQKNLARLAELNVPAGKVEEVDGDAEELGLEDEQVKLSVA
;
A
#
# COMPACT_ATOMS: atom_id res chain seq x y z
N MET A 1 33.62 3.99 30.25
CA MET A 1 32.38 4.70 29.85
C MET A 1 32.54 5.60 28.61
N SER A 2 33.75 5.89 28.13
CA SER A 2 33.99 6.82 27.00
C SER A 2 33.73 6.22 25.59
N CYS A 3 33.95 4.91 25.40
CA CYS A 3 33.84 4.28 24.08
C CYS A 3 32.39 4.12 23.59
N SER A 4 31.43 3.91 24.50
CA SER A 4 30.00 3.81 24.16
C SER A 4 29.37 5.15 23.80
N LEU A 5 29.82 6.25 24.41
CA LEU A 5 29.40 7.61 24.09
C LEU A 5 29.92 8.04 22.71
N PHE A 6 31.20 7.78 22.42
CA PHE A 6 31.79 8.06 21.10
C PHE A 6 31.09 7.29 19.97
N CYS A 7 30.79 6.00 20.17
CA CYS A 7 30.09 5.19 19.19
C CYS A 7 28.61 5.65 18.98
N LYS A 8 27.94 6.12 20.04
CA LYS A 8 26.59 6.70 19.94
C LYS A 8 26.59 8.02 19.18
N CYS A 9 27.53 8.92 19.46
CA CYS A 9 27.66 10.19 18.74
C CYS A 9 28.05 9.98 17.27
N LEU A 10 28.94 9.01 16.97
CA LEU A 10 29.31 8.66 15.60
C LEU A 10 28.13 8.07 14.84
N LYS A 11 27.34 7.17 15.45
CA LYS A 11 26.11 6.63 14.86
C LYS A 11 25.04 7.72 14.66
N ALA A 12 24.91 8.66 15.60
CA ALA A 12 23.97 9.78 15.47
C ALA A 12 24.37 10.73 14.34
N GLY A 13 25.67 11.05 14.21
CA GLY A 13 26.18 11.88 13.12
C GLY A 13 26.08 11.18 11.76
N LEU A 14 26.44 9.90 11.67
CA LEU A 14 26.28 9.11 10.44
C LEU A 14 24.80 8.90 10.06
N GLY A 15 23.92 8.75 11.04
CA GLY A 15 22.47 8.66 10.84
C GLY A 15 21.89 9.96 10.24
N GLN A 16 22.21 11.11 10.83
CA GLN A 16 21.78 12.41 10.31
C GLN A 16 22.29 12.67 8.88
N VAL A 17 23.55 12.30 8.60
CA VAL A 17 24.10 12.44 7.24
C VAL A 17 23.38 11.51 6.25
N SER A 18 23.05 10.28 6.65
CA SER A 18 22.31 9.34 5.80
C SER A 18 20.91 9.85 5.47
N GLU A 19 20.18 10.36 6.46
CA GLU A 19 18.82 10.88 6.30
C GLU A 19 18.77 12.09 5.36
N VAL A 20 19.73 13.02 5.49
CA VAL A 20 19.83 14.19 4.61
C VAL A 20 20.14 13.75 3.17
N VAL A 21 21.06 12.79 2.98
CA VAL A 21 21.37 12.25 1.65
C VAL A 21 20.15 11.57 1.04
N SER A 22 19.45 10.73 1.80
CA SER A 22 18.22 10.06 1.34
C SER A 22 17.15 11.06 0.94
N TYR A 23 16.96 12.12 1.74
CA TYR A 23 16.02 13.19 1.41
C TYR A 23 16.39 13.90 0.11
N CYS A 24 17.66 14.29 -0.08
CA CYS A 24 18.11 14.92 -1.31
C CYS A 24 17.92 14.02 -2.53
N LEU A 25 18.28 12.74 -2.41
CA LEU A 25 18.09 11.74 -3.47
C LEU A 25 16.61 11.54 -3.79
N GLU A 26 15.74 11.51 -2.79
CA GLU A 26 14.30 11.43 -2.97
C GLU A 26 13.78 12.64 -3.76
N ARG A 27 14.18 13.86 -3.40
CA ARG A 27 13.75 15.07 -4.10
C ARG A 27 14.26 15.10 -5.54
N LEU A 28 15.50 14.66 -5.78
CA LEU A 28 16.06 14.57 -7.13
C LEU A 28 15.29 13.54 -7.96
N ALA A 29 15.07 12.33 -7.42
CA ALA A 29 14.30 11.29 -8.10
C ALA A 29 12.85 11.71 -8.41
N ASP A 30 12.20 12.41 -7.47
CA ASP A 30 10.84 12.96 -7.67
C ASP A 30 10.78 13.98 -8.82
N VAL A 31 11.83 14.80 -9.00
CA VAL A 31 11.90 15.76 -10.11
C VAL A 31 12.25 15.06 -11.42
N THR A 32 13.23 14.14 -11.41
CA THR A 32 13.70 13.51 -12.64
C THR A 32 12.73 12.50 -13.22
N ARG A 33 11.88 11.85 -12.41
CA ARG A 33 10.85 10.93 -12.93
C ARG A 33 9.88 11.61 -13.90
N TRP A 34 9.63 12.92 -13.72
CA TRP A 34 8.77 13.73 -14.59
C TRP A 34 9.52 14.42 -15.73
N SER A 35 10.83 14.22 -15.85
CA SER A 35 11.61 14.84 -16.92
C SER A 35 11.36 14.14 -18.27
N PRO A 36 11.51 14.84 -19.42
CA PRO A 36 11.23 14.28 -20.75
C PRO A 36 12.00 13.01 -21.10
N HIS A 37 13.17 12.81 -20.48
CA HIS A 37 14.06 11.67 -20.74
C HIS A 37 13.86 10.51 -19.75
N HIS A 38 12.90 10.61 -18.82
CA HIS A 38 12.53 9.56 -17.86
C HIS A 38 13.72 8.77 -17.30
N ASP A 39 14.68 9.49 -16.71
CA ASP A 39 15.94 8.91 -16.25
C ASP A 39 15.75 8.22 -14.88
N PRO A 40 15.91 6.88 -14.79
CA PRO A 40 15.78 6.16 -13.53
C PRO A 40 17.01 6.30 -12.63
N SER A 41 18.09 6.95 -13.09
CA SER A 41 19.38 6.98 -12.38
C SER A 41 19.24 7.43 -10.93
N TRP A 42 18.53 8.52 -10.67
CA TRP A 42 18.34 9.02 -9.30
C TRP A 42 17.51 8.08 -8.43
N SER A 43 16.50 7.43 -9.00
CA SER A 43 15.68 6.44 -8.31
C SER A 43 16.50 5.19 -7.96
N ILE A 44 17.39 4.74 -8.86
CA ILE A 44 18.31 3.63 -8.63
C ILE A 44 19.36 3.98 -7.57
N ILE A 45 19.92 5.20 -7.61
CA ILE A 45 20.87 5.68 -6.60
C ILE A 45 20.19 5.76 -5.23
N LEU A 46 18.95 6.27 -5.17
CA LEU A 46 18.14 6.27 -3.95
C LEU A 46 17.95 4.85 -3.41
N LEU A 47 17.62 3.88 -4.27
CA LEU A 47 17.47 2.48 -3.87
C LEU A 47 18.76 1.93 -3.27
N ALA A 48 19.88 2.09 -3.97
CA ALA A 48 21.19 1.59 -3.53
C ALA A 48 21.63 2.20 -2.20
N HIS A 49 21.47 3.52 -2.03
CA HIS A 49 21.78 4.21 -0.79
C HIS A 49 20.85 3.74 0.35
N SER A 50 19.55 3.68 0.11
CA SER A 50 18.56 3.26 1.11
C SER A 50 18.75 1.81 1.56
N LEU A 51 19.15 0.90 0.65
CA LEU A 51 19.51 -0.48 0.98
C LEU A 51 20.75 -0.54 1.89
N ARG A 52 21.78 0.24 1.58
CA ARG A 52 23.01 0.32 2.38
C ARG A 52 22.75 0.92 3.77
N ALA A 53 21.90 1.94 3.85
CA ALA A 53 21.49 2.58 5.08
C ALA A 53 20.42 1.79 5.86
N LYS A 54 19.81 0.78 5.24
CA LYS A 54 18.67 0.00 5.76
C LYS A 54 17.42 0.86 6.04
N GLU A 55 17.22 1.89 5.25
CA GLU A 55 16.10 2.83 5.36
C GLU A 55 14.90 2.31 4.54
N LYS A 56 13.95 1.63 5.22
CA LYS A 56 12.77 1.04 4.57
C LYS A 56 11.96 2.04 3.74
N LEU A 57 11.75 3.24 4.28
CA LEU A 57 10.98 4.29 3.59
C LEU A 57 11.63 4.67 2.25
N GLY A 58 12.95 4.87 2.25
CA GLY A 58 13.70 5.22 1.04
C GLY A 58 13.66 4.11 0.00
N ILE A 59 13.72 2.83 0.43
CA ILE A 59 13.57 1.67 -0.47
C ILE A 59 12.22 1.71 -1.18
N TYR A 60 11.11 1.84 -0.44
CA TYR A 60 9.77 1.83 -1.05
C TYR A 60 9.50 3.05 -1.94
N LYS A 61 10.00 4.24 -1.58
CA LYS A 61 9.94 5.42 -2.44
C LYS A 61 10.74 5.23 -3.73
N ALA A 62 11.93 4.64 -3.65
CA ALA A 62 12.72 4.32 -4.83
C ALA A 62 11.97 3.35 -5.75
N LEU A 63 11.38 2.27 -5.21
CA LEU A 63 10.58 1.33 -5.99
C LEU A 63 9.38 2.01 -6.67
N GLN A 64 8.68 2.90 -5.96
CA GLN A 64 7.59 3.69 -6.52
C GLN A 64 8.08 4.56 -7.70
N PHE A 65 9.19 5.28 -7.56
CA PHE A 65 9.73 6.13 -8.62
C PHE A 65 10.26 5.33 -9.82
N ILE A 66 10.88 4.17 -9.60
CA ILE A 66 11.28 3.26 -10.67
C ILE A 66 10.02 2.75 -11.40
N GLY A 67 8.96 2.40 -10.66
CA GLY A 67 7.68 2.01 -11.24
C GLY A 67 7.08 3.08 -12.16
N ASP A 68 7.11 4.36 -11.73
CA ASP A 68 6.67 5.47 -12.58
C ASP A 68 7.49 5.56 -13.87
N VAL A 69 8.82 5.39 -13.80
CA VAL A 69 9.69 5.41 -14.99
C VAL A 69 9.37 4.26 -15.95
N HIS A 70 9.18 3.04 -15.44
CA HIS A 70 8.78 1.89 -16.27
C HIS A 70 7.40 2.10 -16.90
N LEU A 71 6.46 2.72 -16.17
CA LEU A 71 5.16 3.06 -16.73
C LEU A 71 5.29 4.04 -17.92
N MET A 72 6.18 5.04 -17.82
CA MET A 72 6.47 5.96 -18.94
C MET A 72 7.15 5.26 -20.12
N GLN A 73 7.86 4.17 -19.88
CA GLN A 73 8.48 3.32 -20.90
C GLN A 73 7.52 2.26 -21.47
N ASN A 74 6.23 2.29 -21.10
CA ASN A 74 5.21 1.29 -21.46
C ASN A 74 5.51 -0.13 -20.96
N ASP A 75 6.37 -0.29 -19.96
CA ASP A 75 6.61 -1.57 -19.29
C ASP A 75 5.66 -1.72 -18.09
N GLU A 76 4.42 -2.09 -18.41
CA GLU A 76 3.35 -2.16 -17.42
C GLU A 76 3.54 -3.30 -16.43
N LEU A 77 4.02 -4.46 -16.87
CA LEU A 77 4.16 -5.62 -15.98
C LEU A 77 5.15 -5.34 -14.86
N THR A 78 6.30 -4.75 -15.20
CA THR A 78 7.30 -4.35 -14.21
C THR A 78 6.77 -3.24 -13.31
N ALA A 79 6.06 -2.26 -13.87
CA ALA A 79 5.47 -1.17 -13.09
C ALA A 79 4.43 -1.70 -12.06
N VAL A 80 3.54 -2.63 -12.45
CA VAL A 80 2.59 -3.25 -11.51
C VAL A 80 3.32 -3.93 -10.36
N SER A 81 4.34 -4.72 -10.66
CA SER A 81 5.12 -5.44 -9.65
C SER A 81 5.77 -4.47 -8.65
N LEU A 82 6.43 -3.43 -9.17
CA LEU A 82 7.09 -2.42 -8.35
C LEU A 82 6.10 -1.63 -7.47
N PHE A 83 4.97 -1.21 -8.04
CA PHE A 83 3.93 -0.50 -7.29
C PHE A 83 3.28 -1.38 -6.22
N THR A 84 3.11 -2.68 -6.49
CA THR A 84 2.54 -3.64 -5.52
C THR A 84 3.46 -3.79 -4.31
N VAL A 85 4.76 -4.01 -4.53
CA VAL A 85 5.74 -4.11 -3.44
C VAL A 85 5.83 -2.79 -2.66
N ALA A 86 5.84 -1.65 -3.35
CA ALA A 86 5.84 -0.34 -2.69
C ALA A 86 4.55 -0.11 -1.88
N LEU A 87 3.40 -0.51 -2.41
CA LEU A 87 2.09 -0.40 -1.75
C LEU A 87 2.05 -1.19 -0.44
N GLU A 88 2.51 -2.44 -0.45
CA GLU A 88 2.63 -3.28 0.74
C GLU A 88 3.54 -2.63 1.79
N GLY A 89 4.70 -2.13 1.34
CA GLY A 89 5.65 -1.42 2.19
C GLY A 89 5.06 -0.18 2.86
N PHE A 90 4.38 0.69 2.09
CA PHE A 90 3.72 1.86 2.63
C PHE A 90 2.51 1.53 3.51
N THR A 91 1.82 0.42 3.24
CA THR A 91 0.74 -0.07 4.09
C THR A 91 1.30 -0.52 5.45
N TYR A 92 2.39 -1.28 5.45
CA TYR A 92 3.06 -1.72 6.67
C TYR A 92 3.59 -0.54 7.51
N MET A 93 4.08 0.51 6.86
CA MET A 93 4.62 1.71 7.52
C MET A 93 3.57 2.79 7.80
N ASP A 94 2.32 2.56 7.44
CA ASP A 94 1.19 3.50 7.53
C ASP A 94 1.43 4.88 6.84
N ILE A 95 2.14 4.88 5.71
CA ILE A 95 2.42 6.09 4.94
C ILE A 95 1.29 6.34 3.94
N HIS A 96 0.25 7.04 4.40
CA HIS A 96 -1.00 7.24 3.64
C HIS A 96 -0.79 7.85 2.24
N ARG A 97 -0.01 8.93 2.13
CA ARG A 97 0.21 9.63 0.85
C ARG A 97 0.79 8.72 -0.22
N SER A 98 1.89 8.04 0.08
CA SER A 98 2.59 7.20 -0.91
C SER A 98 1.80 5.93 -1.22
N ARG A 99 1.12 5.36 -0.21
CA ARG A 99 0.16 4.26 -0.41
C ARG A 99 -0.92 4.64 -1.43
N ALA A 100 -1.53 5.82 -1.26
CA ALA A 100 -2.56 6.33 -2.16
C ALA A 100 -2.02 6.56 -3.58
N GLU A 101 -0.81 7.13 -3.72
CA GLU A 101 -0.19 7.32 -5.03
C GLU A 101 0.05 5.99 -5.77
N CYS A 102 0.51 4.93 -5.08
CA CYS A 102 0.62 3.59 -5.66
C CYS A 102 -0.76 3.04 -6.11
N MET A 103 -1.80 3.21 -5.29
CA MET A 103 -3.17 2.78 -5.65
C MET A 103 -3.69 3.50 -6.90
N ILE A 104 -3.44 4.81 -7.04
CA ILE A 104 -3.83 5.56 -8.24
C ILE A 104 -3.13 5.02 -9.47
N ARG A 105 -1.81 4.77 -9.40
CA ARG A 105 -1.07 4.22 -10.54
C ARG A 105 -1.60 2.85 -10.96
N LEU A 106 -1.83 1.95 -10.00
CA LEU A 106 -2.42 0.64 -10.27
C LEU A 106 -3.83 0.75 -10.85
N GLY A 107 -4.64 1.70 -10.37
CA GLY A 107 -5.99 1.95 -10.90
C GLY A 107 -5.99 2.53 -12.32
N ASP A 108 -5.08 3.47 -12.61
CA ASP A 108 -4.89 4.05 -13.95
C ASP A 108 -4.50 2.94 -14.94
N MET A 109 -3.66 1.99 -14.52
CA MET A 109 -3.27 0.82 -15.31
C MET A 109 -4.42 -0.18 -15.48
N ALA A 110 -5.19 -0.47 -14.41
CA ALA A 110 -6.36 -1.34 -14.50
C ALA A 110 -7.39 -0.80 -15.50
N LYS A 111 -7.64 0.52 -15.49
CA LYS A 111 -8.48 1.19 -16.48
C LYS A 111 -7.93 1.03 -17.89
N LYS A 112 -6.62 1.20 -18.10
CA LYS A 112 -5.99 1.02 -19.41
C LYS A 112 -6.16 -0.42 -19.93
N ASN A 113 -6.15 -1.39 -19.03
CA ASN A 113 -6.38 -2.81 -19.32
C ASN A 113 -7.86 -3.19 -19.42
N GLY A 114 -8.79 -2.24 -19.32
CA GLY A 114 -10.23 -2.45 -19.44
C GLY A 114 -10.94 -2.89 -18.16
N ASP A 115 -10.21 -3.06 -17.05
CA ASP A 115 -10.79 -3.40 -15.75
C ASP A 115 -11.21 -2.14 -14.99
N LEU A 116 -12.37 -1.60 -15.39
CA LEU A 116 -12.94 -0.39 -14.80
C LEU A 116 -13.41 -0.59 -13.36
N LEU A 117 -13.86 -1.80 -13.00
CA LEU A 117 -14.29 -2.10 -11.63
C LEU A 117 -13.09 -2.07 -10.68
N LYS A 118 -11.97 -2.69 -11.07
CA LYS A 118 -10.76 -2.65 -10.25
C LYS A 118 -10.18 -1.24 -10.14
N ALA A 119 -10.25 -0.46 -11.21
CA ALA A 119 -9.85 0.95 -11.19
C ALA A 119 -10.67 1.76 -10.17
N LEU A 120 -12.00 1.61 -10.18
CA LEU A 120 -12.89 2.28 -9.22
C LEU A 120 -12.56 1.89 -7.77
N GLU A 121 -12.41 0.60 -7.49
CA GLU A 121 -12.03 0.09 -6.16
C GLU A 121 -10.73 0.75 -5.66
N LEU A 122 -9.70 0.81 -6.51
CA LEU A 122 -8.40 1.38 -6.16
C LEU A 122 -8.47 2.90 -5.95
N TRP A 123 -9.26 3.62 -6.76
CA TRP A 123 -9.40 5.07 -6.63
C TRP A 123 -10.23 5.48 -5.42
N GLU A 124 -11.33 4.79 -5.15
CA GLU A 124 -12.18 5.05 -3.97
C GLU A 124 -11.44 4.73 -2.67
N THR A 125 -10.61 3.68 -2.64
CA THR A 125 -9.77 3.37 -1.48
C THR A 125 -8.62 4.35 -1.29
N ALA A 126 -8.11 4.96 -2.37
CA ALA A 126 -7.06 5.98 -2.31
C ALA A 126 -7.57 7.35 -1.82
N LYS A 127 -8.82 7.71 -2.12
CA LYS A 127 -9.42 9.01 -1.77
C LYS A 127 -9.29 9.37 -0.27
N PRO A 128 -9.74 8.55 0.70
CA PRO A 128 -9.63 8.89 2.11
C PRO A 128 -8.17 9.00 2.60
N LEU A 129 -7.22 8.33 1.94
CA LEU A 129 -5.80 8.44 2.28
C LEU A 129 -5.21 9.81 1.84
N PHE A 130 -5.67 10.36 0.72
CA PHE A 130 -5.31 11.72 0.32
C PHE A 130 -5.95 12.79 1.19
N GLU A 131 -7.20 12.58 1.62
CA GLU A 131 -7.88 13.46 2.58
C GLU A 131 -7.11 13.53 3.91
N ARG A 132 -6.72 12.37 4.47
CA ARG A 132 -5.90 12.29 5.70
C ARG A 132 -4.54 12.95 5.56
N SER A 133 -3.96 12.96 4.35
CA SER A 133 -2.68 13.64 4.08
C SER A 133 -2.84 15.08 3.60
N SER A 134 -4.04 15.65 3.71
CA SER A 134 -4.37 17.04 3.34
C SER A 134 -4.07 17.39 1.87
N GLN A 135 -4.18 16.41 0.97
CA GLN A 135 -3.93 16.58 -0.47
C GLN A 135 -5.24 16.78 -1.25
N ALA A 136 -5.89 17.91 -1.05
CA ALA A 136 -7.17 18.23 -1.70
C ALA A 136 -7.12 18.15 -3.24
N LYS A 137 -6.02 18.59 -3.86
CA LYS A 137 -5.83 18.48 -5.31
C LYS A 137 -5.87 17.02 -5.80
N ARG A 138 -5.25 16.10 -5.05
CA ARG A 138 -5.26 14.66 -5.40
C ARG A 138 -6.65 14.05 -5.27
N VAL A 139 -7.46 14.53 -4.33
CA VAL A 139 -8.86 14.11 -4.18
C VAL A 139 -9.68 14.56 -5.40
N GLN A 140 -9.51 15.81 -5.83
CA GLN A 140 -10.13 16.29 -7.05
C GLN A 140 -9.69 15.48 -8.29
N ASP A 141 -8.39 15.19 -8.41
CA ASP A 141 -7.85 14.36 -9.49
C ASP A 141 -8.49 12.95 -9.53
N ILE A 142 -8.93 12.42 -8.37
CA ILE A 142 -9.67 11.16 -8.27
C ILE A 142 -11.11 11.33 -8.71
N ASP A 143 -11.77 12.40 -8.26
CA ASP A 143 -13.16 12.66 -8.62
C ASP A 143 -13.32 12.87 -10.14
N GLU A 144 -12.34 13.51 -10.79
CA GLU A 144 -12.28 13.63 -12.25
C GLU A 144 -12.10 12.27 -12.95
N ARG A 145 -11.24 11.40 -12.42
CA ARG A 145 -11.03 10.04 -12.93
C ARG A 145 -12.30 9.20 -12.85
N VAL A 146 -12.97 9.23 -11.69
CA VAL A 146 -14.25 8.53 -11.46
C VAL A 146 -15.33 9.13 -12.35
N GLY A 147 -15.40 10.45 -12.49
CA GLY A 147 -16.33 11.15 -13.37
C GLY A 147 -16.25 10.66 -14.82
N GLY A 148 -15.06 10.31 -15.30
CA GLY A 148 -14.83 9.78 -16.65
C GLY A 148 -15.20 8.30 -16.87
N ILE A 149 -15.75 7.60 -15.88
CA ILE A 149 -16.27 6.22 -16.01
C ILE A 149 -17.79 6.26 -16.24
N SER A 150 -18.34 5.29 -16.99
CA SER A 150 -19.78 5.17 -17.23
C SER A 150 -20.58 4.94 -15.94
N GLU A 151 -21.77 5.52 -15.87
CA GLU A 151 -22.65 5.38 -14.70
C GLU A 151 -23.03 3.92 -14.42
N GLU A 152 -23.24 3.11 -15.46
CA GLU A 152 -23.55 1.68 -15.32
C GLU A 152 -22.45 0.92 -14.55
N THR A 153 -21.18 1.21 -14.84
CA THR A 153 -20.07 0.56 -14.15
C THR A 153 -19.94 1.03 -12.69
N LYS A 154 -20.25 2.30 -12.41
CA LYS A 154 -20.30 2.84 -11.04
C LYS A 154 -21.43 2.19 -10.23
N GLU A 155 -22.62 2.05 -10.82
CA GLU A 155 -23.74 1.36 -10.20
C GLU A 155 -23.40 -0.10 -9.90
N GLN A 156 -22.75 -0.79 -10.85
CA GLN A 156 -22.31 -2.17 -10.64
C GLN A 156 -21.29 -2.27 -9.50
N HIS A 157 -20.34 -1.33 -9.44
CA HIS A 157 -19.36 -1.25 -8.37
C HIS A 157 -20.03 -1.01 -7.00
N GLN A 158 -20.99 -0.08 -6.92
CA GLN A 158 -21.78 0.15 -5.70
C GLN A 158 -22.58 -1.08 -5.27
N LYS A 159 -23.23 -1.78 -6.21
CA LYS A 159 -23.94 -3.04 -5.92
C LYS A 159 -22.99 -4.12 -5.40
N ASN A 160 -21.80 -4.24 -5.99
CA ASN A 160 -20.77 -5.18 -5.54
C ASN A 160 -20.31 -4.84 -4.12
N LEU A 161 -20.07 -3.56 -3.81
CA LEU A 161 -19.71 -3.11 -2.46
C LEU A 161 -20.81 -3.39 -1.43
N ALA A 162 -22.07 -3.11 -1.77
CA ALA A 162 -23.21 -3.39 -0.90
C ALA A 162 -23.34 -4.89 -0.58
N ARG A 163 -23.20 -5.76 -1.60
CA ARG A 163 -23.22 -7.21 -1.43
C ARG A 163 -22.06 -7.72 -0.55
N LEU A 164 -20.86 -7.16 -0.72
CA LEU A 164 -19.71 -7.48 0.13
C LEU A 164 -19.95 -7.06 1.58
N ALA A 165 -20.60 -5.90 1.80
CA ALA A 165 -20.97 -5.46 3.14
C ALA A 165 -21.98 -6.41 3.79
N GLU A 166 -23.01 -6.86 3.07
CA GLU A 166 -24.00 -7.84 3.55
C GLU A 166 -23.38 -9.18 3.94
N LEU A 167 -22.39 -9.66 3.18
CA LEU A 167 -21.63 -10.87 3.50
C LEU A 167 -20.70 -10.71 4.71
N ASN A 168 -20.33 -9.47 5.04
CA ASN A 168 -19.42 -9.14 6.14
C ASN A 168 -20.16 -8.60 7.38
N VAL A 169 -21.50 -8.54 7.36
CA VAL A 169 -22.30 -8.38 8.58
C VAL A 169 -22.12 -9.66 9.39
N PRO A 170 -21.51 -9.62 10.59
CA PRO A 170 -21.52 -10.80 11.45
C PRO A 170 -22.98 -11.13 11.70
N ALA A 171 -23.36 -12.39 11.47
CA ALA A 171 -24.67 -12.92 11.80
C ALA A 171 -24.92 -12.76 13.31
N GLY A 172 -25.33 -11.55 13.71
CA GLY A 172 -25.80 -11.20 15.03
C GLY A 172 -27.23 -11.67 15.15
N LYS A 173 -27.38 -12.98 15.33
CA LYS A 173 -28.46 -13.64 16.06
C LYS A 173 -27.88 -14.96 16.57
N VAL A 174 -27.07 -14.87 17.63
CA VAL A 174 -27.15 -15.91 18.66
C VAL A 174 -28.49 -15.64 19.31
N GLU A 175 -29.53 -16.35 18.88
CA GLU A 175 -30.70 -16.50 19.73
C GLU A 175 -30.20 -17.24 20.97
N GLU A 176 -30.19 -16.54 22.11
CA GLU A 176 -30.15 -17.19 23.42
C GLU A 176 -31.34 -18.16 23.45
N VAL A 177 -31.04 -19.44 23.23
CA VAL A 177 -31.94 -20.50 23.63
C VAL A 177 -31.72 -20.64 25.13
N ASP A 178 -32.63 -20.05 25.90
CA ASP A 178 -32.90 -20.47 27.27
C ASP A 178 -33.30 -21.95 27.21
N GLY A 179 -32.28 -22.81 27.31
CA GLY A 179 -32.40 -24.26 27.33
C GLY A 179 -31.86 -24.75 28.66
N ASP A 180 -32.80 -25.05 29.55
CA ASP A 180 -32.56 -25.55 30.90
C ASP A 180 -31.50 -26.67 30.93
N ALA A 181 -30.56 -26.52 31.86
CA ALA A 181 -29.59 -27.54 32.19
C ALA A 181 -30.31 -28.76 32.78
N GLU A 182 -30.46 -29.82 32.00
CA GLU A 182 -30.76 -31.15 32.51
C GLU A 182 -29.54 -32.06 32.36
N GLU A 183 -29.08 -32.46 33.53
CA GLU A 183 -27.90 -33.21 33.89
C GLU A 183 -28.09 -34.69 33.51
N LEU A 184 -27.30 -35.22 32.57
CA LEU A 184 -27.08 -36.67 32.44
C LEU A 184 -25.63 -36.92 32.06
N GLY A 185 -24.85 -37.28 33.08
CA GLY A 185 -23.48 -37.73 32.94
C GLY A 185 -23.38 -39.09 32.26
N LEU A 186 -22.30 -39.27 31.50
CA LEU A 186 -21.68 -40.56 31.20
C LEU A 186 -20.19 -40.34 31.01
N GLU A 187 -19.46 -41.34 31.49
CA GLU A 187 -18.09 -41.34 31.99
C GLU A 187 -17.00 -41.39 30.90
N ASP A 188 -15.77 -41.15 31.38
CA ASP A 188 -14.46 -41.32 30.76
C ASP A 188 -14.33 -42.44 29.71
N GLU A 189 -13.70 -42.12 28.58
CA GLU A 189 -12.84 -43.09 27.89
C GLU A 189 -11.63 -42.41 27.24
N GLN A 190 -10.47 -42.50 27.89
CA GLN A 190 -9.17 -42.28 27.26
C GLN A 190 -8.86 -43.45 26.32
N VAL A 191 -8.58 -43.20 25.03
CA VAL A 191 -7.69 -44.07 24.24
C VAL A 191 -6.80 -43.24 23.31
N LYS A 192 -5.50 -43.32 23.59
CA LYS A 192 -4.35 -43.02 22.73
C LYS A 192 -4.44 -43.73 21.37
N LEU A 193 -3.94 -43.13 20.28
CA LEU A 193 -2.73 -43.59 19.57
C LEU A 193 -2.52 -42.85 18.23
N SER A 194 -1.26 -42.43 18.07
CA SER A 194 -0.38 -42.28 16.90
C SER A 194 -0.74 -42.83 15.51
N VAL A 195 0.04 -42.30 14.53
CA VAL A 195 0.38 -42.75 13.15
C VAL A 195 -0.41 -41.98 12.08
N ALA A 196 0.20 -41.30 11.10
CA ALA A 196 1.44 -41.53 10.36
C ALA A 196 2.30 -40.27 10.16
#